data_AF-A0A443QN99-F1
#
_entry.id   AF-A0A443QN99-F1
#
_cell.length_a   1.000
_cell.length_b   1.000
_cell.length_c   1.000
_cell.angle_alpha   90.00
_cell.angle_beta   90.00
_cell.angle_gamma   90.00
#
_symmetry.space_group_name_H-M   'P 1'
#
loop_
_entity.id
_entity.type
_entity.pdbx_description
1 polymer ?
#
loop_
_entity_poly.entity_id
_entity_poly.type
_entity_poly.pdbx_seq_one_letter_code
_entity_poly.pdbx_strand_id
1 'polypeptide(L)'
;MRNKKTKNILFKLRDQELGFAPNAYRNSLNILNAMLRQENVTFRKCWSHTSKRPIIYDESGHNYLPKQLYSLNFKKKKRFVDCLIYTGPVHKTPLPVSVFKPFFIAITEDNHMLRFDNKNGELLQQVFLGNGTKFRHIDWETQGETILLQSIPHRPNNLKLLQVALFTVYPIEFIASFEIEKEIFGSDIKSANLSEGLLIVSSGSSSSKCIRLYSLEHILEEQNFLCKCKLNETCETLKINEQAQKTFELDSTSDSRKVGIHGLPINVNVKCRPPLLFEIECSDQIVYFGGYPWHYIYSPIKHKGVFELRNLSTHQLALNGHFDVENDTTEPDTLSFHVDDTGRLIYMSSYEIIIYKLITKNNETSVLKQFVLTLNPTFSSLAESNSEQINTKRVTSSRKCAHNKRYYEDMDERLILADDFENELNIFSILGMNQDSKYGKIVMFDNESGNLVKEVELKFKLYEECDYTLIMDVDTFIIIVKDVSNNWCVHVFRLTKIDEFFEFLQTRKKSRKRRFREVMDSVCDGL
;
A
#
# COMPACT_ATOMS: atom_id res chain seq x y z
N MET A 1 -43.20 26.73 -26.83
CA MET A 1 -41.72 26.71 -26.83
C MET A 1 -41.19 27.68 -25.78
N ARG A 2 -40.51 27.18 -24.73
CA ARG A 2 -39.31 27.81 -24.13
C ARG A 2 -38.77 26.94 -22.99
N ASN A 3 -37.60 26.36 -23.27
CA ASN A 3 -36.51 25.95 -22.40
C ASN A 3 -36.72 24.84 -21.36
N LYS A 4 -36.76 23.59 -21.86
CA LYS A 4 -36.03 22.49 -21.21
C LYS A 4 -34.54 22.86 -21.20
N LYS A 5 -34.05 23.49 -20.12
CA LYS A 5 -32.61 23.47 -19.84
C LYS A 5 -32.27 22.03 -19.49
N THR A 6 -31.77 21.28 -20.48
CA THR A 6 -30.94 20.10 -20.24
C THR A 6 -29.76 20.55 -19.38
N LYS A 7 -29.93 20.48 -18.05
CA LYS A 7 -28.85 20.70 -17.10
C LYS A 7 -27.80 19.64 -17.41
N ASN A 8 -26.69 20.08 -17.98
CA ASN A 8 -25.56 19.27 -18.35
C ASN A 8 -25.21 18.33 -17.18
N ILE A 9 -25.24 17.03 -17.44
CA ILE A 9 -24.98 15.99 -16.44
C ILE A 9 -23.60 16.18 -15.82
N LEU A 10 -22.63 16.67 -16.60
CA LEU A 10 -21.29 16.99 -16.14
C LEU A 10 -21.31 18.10 -15.08
N PHE A 11 -22.16 19.12 -15.24
CA PHE A 11 -22.33 20.16 -14.22
C PHE A 11 -23.01 19.62 -12.96
N LYS A 12 -23.98 18.71 -13.07
CA LYS A 12 -24.57 18.06 -11.89
C LYS A 12 -23.58 17.17 -11.16
N LEU A 13 -22.78 16.40 -11.89
CA LEU A 13 -21.73 15.56 -11.32
C LEU A 13 -20.66 16.41 -10.65
N ARG A 14 -20.24 17.50 -11.31
CA ARG A 14 -19.31 18.48 -10.74
C ARG A 14 -19.90 19.18 -9.53
N ASP A 15 -21.18 19.58 -9.55
CA ASP A 15 -21.85 20.21 -8.40
C ASP A 15 -22.03 19.23 -7.24
N GLN A 16 -22.19 17.93 -7.51
CA GLN A 16 -22.21 16.88 -6.49
C GLN A 16 -20.81 16.62 -5.92
N GLU A 17 -19.77 16.56 -6.75
CA GLU A 17 -18.37 16.41 -6.31
C GLU A 17 -17.86 17.65 -5.59
N LEU A 18 -18.27 18.85 -5.98
CA LEU A 18 -17.91 20.11 -5.31
C LEU A 18 -18.83 20.45 -4.11
N GLY A 19 -19.92 19.71 -3.90
CA GLY A 19 -20.78 19.85 -2.72
C GLY A 19 -21.82 20.95 -2.76
N PHE A 20 -22.13 21.46 -3.96
CA PHE A 20 -23.20 22.44 -4.17
C PHE A 20 -24.63 21.84 -4.10
N ALA A 21 -24.76 20.51 -4.07
CA ALA A 21 -26.02 19.81 -3.79
C ALA A 21 -25.98 19.12 -2.42
N PRO A 22 -27.06 19.13 -1.62
CA PRO A 22 -27.11 18.42 -0.34
C PRO A 22 -26.92 16.92 -0.56
N ASN A 23 -25.73 16.42 -0.26
CA ASN A 23 -25.36 15.02 -0.41
C ASN A 23 -25.55 14.34 0.96
N ALA A 24 -26.47 13.37 1.02
CA ALA A 24 -26.70 12.57 2.22
C ALA A 24 -25.41 11.89 2.74
N TYR A 25 -24.48 11.59 1.82
CA TYR A 25 -23.15 11.07 2.15
C TYR A 25 -22.33 12.05 2.99
N ARG A 26 -22.14 13.28 2.51
CA ARG A 26 -21.41 14.33 3.24
C ARG A 26 -22.05 14.66 4.58
N ASN A 27 -23.38 14.69 4.64
CA ASN A 27 -24.08 14.87 5.91
C ASN A 27 -23.79 13.72 6.88
N SER A 28 -23.69 12.48 6.39
CA SER A 28 -23.35 11.32 7.21
C SER A 28 -21.90 11.38 7.71
N LEU A 29 -20.95 11.77 6.85
CA LEU A 29 -19.55 11.99 7.25
C LEU A 29 -19.45 13.11 8.30
N ASN A 30 -20.18 14.21 8.16
CA ASN A 30 -20.22 15.29 9.16
C ASN A 30 -20.75 14.79 10.52
N ILE A 31 -21.79 13.94 10.51
CA ILE A 31 -22.32 13.32 11.73
C ILE A 31 -21.28 12.40 12.36
N LEU A 32 -20.60 11.56 11.56
CA LEU A 32 -19.55 10.67 12.05
C LEU A 32 -18.37 11.45 12.63
N ASN A 33 -17.94 12.52 11.95
CA ASN A 33 -16.93 13.45 12.46
C ASN A 33 -17.34 14.06 13.80
N ALA A 34 -18.60 14.45 13.96
CA ALA A 34 -19.11 14.94 15.24
C ALA A 34 -19.11 13.84 16.31
N MET A 35 -19.50 12.61 15.98
CA MET A 35 -19.48 11.46 16.91
C MET A 35 -18.07 11.08 17.34
N LEU A 36 -17.09 11.15 16.44
CA LEU A 36 -15.69 10.89 16.75
C LEU A 36 -15.14 11.82 17.83
N ARG A 37 -15.67 13.04 17.94
CA ARG A 37 -15.25 14.03 18.94
C ARG A 37 -16.00 13.90 20.28
N GLN A 38 -17.02 13.04 20.39
CA GLN A 38 -17.79 12.87 21.62
C GLN A 38 -17.08 11.93 22.61
N GLU A 39 -17.03 12.28 23.90
CA GLU A 39 -16.40 11.43 24.93
C GLU A 39 -17.14 10.10 25.16
N ASN A 40 -18.46 10.08 24.95
CA ASN A 40 -19.29 8.90 25.17
C ASN A 40 -19.25 7.86 24.03
N VAL A 41 -18.36 8.06 23.05
CA VAL A 41 -18.16 7.15 21.92
C VAL A 41 -16.68 6.75 21.85
N THR A 42 -16.36 5.49 21.64
CA THR A 42 -14.97 5.04 21.50
C THR A 42 -14.88 3.81 20.60
N PHE A 43 -13.71 3.54 20.05
CA PHE A 43 -13.48 2.33 19.27
C PHE A 43 -13.32 1.13 20.20
N ARG A 44 -14.07 0.07 19.92
CA ARG A 44 -14.01 -1.18 20.69
C ARG A 44 -13.74 -2.34 19.78
N LYS A 45 -12.82 -3.21 20.22
CA LYS A 45 -12.52 -4.46 19.53
C LYS A 45 -13.79 -5.29 19.41
N CYS A 46 -14.26 -5.49 18.19
CA CYS A 46 -15.47 -6.26 17.89
C CYS A 46 -15.13 -7.66 17.34
N TRP A 47 -13.96 -7.82 16.72
CA TRP A 47 -13.53 -9.08 16.13
C TRP A 47 -12.00 -9.25 16.13
N SER A 48 -11.54 -10.50 16.10
CA SER A 48 -10.15 -10.83 15.80
C SER A 48 -10.00 -12.24 15.28
N HIS A 49 -8.94 -12.47 14.52
CA HIS A 49 -8.56 -13.79 14.02
C HIS A 49 -7.05 -13.94 13.98
N THR A 50 -6.57 -15.17 14.16
CA THR A 50 -5.17 -15.53 14.02
C THR A 50 -5.01 -16.61 12.96
N SER A 51 -3.96 -16.51 12.16
CA SER A 51 -3.71 -17.36 11.01
C SER A 51 -2.21 -17.62 10.85
N LYS A 52 -1.84 -18.81 10.38
CA LYS A 52 -0.47 -19.12 9.93
C LYS A 52 -0.22 -18.69 8.48
N ARG A 53 -1.23 -18.08 7.84
CA ARG A 53 -1.21 -17.62 6.46
C ARG A 53 -1.43 -16.11 6.43
N PRO A 54 -0.90 -15.42 5.41
CA PRO A 54 -1.13 -13.98 5.23
C PRO A 54 -2.61 -13.62 5.32
N ILE A 55 -2.87 -12.48 5.96
CA ILE A 55 -4.19 -11.87 6.05
C ILE A 55 -4.10 -10.56 5.30
N ILE A 56 -5.02 -10.35 4.36
CA ILE A 56 -5.14 -9.12 3.57
C ILE A 56 -6.50 -8.52 3.88
N TYR A 57 -6.54 -7.20 4.01
CA TYR A 57 -7.76 -6.41 4.07
C TYR A 57 -7.84 -5.53 2.82
N ASP A 58 -9.02 -5.43 2.24
CA ASP A 58 -9.32 -4.48 1.17
C ASP A 58 -10.71 -3.89 1.42
N GLU A 59 -10.86 -2.61 1.10
CA GLU A 59 -12.01 -1.77 1.40
C GLU A 59 -13.25 -2.30 0.66
N SER A 60 -14.07 -3.12 1.32
CA SER A 60 -15.46 -3.34 0.91
C SER A 60 -16.25 -4.14 1.93
N GLY A 61 -17.18 -3.48 2.62
CA GLY A 61 -18.12 -4.20 3.44
C GLY A 61 -19.25 -3.34 3.97
N HIS A 62 -20.46 -3.54 3.45
CA HIS A 62 -21.68 -3.03 4.09
C HIS A 62 -22.05 -3.79 5.38
N ASN A 63 -21.30 -4.85 5.74
CA ASN A 63 -21.56 -5.69 6.90
C ASN A 63 -20.34 -5.79 7.83
N TYR A 64 -20.61 -5.45 9.08
CA TYR A 64 -19.67 -4.87 10.05
C TYR A 64 -18.88 -5.85 10.93
N LEU A 65 -18.95 -7.14 10.63
CA LEU A 65 -18.14 -8.17 11.25
C LEU A 65 -17.71 -9.14 10.15
N PRO A 66 -16.42 -9.51 10.08
CA PRO A 66 -15.96 -10.46 9.08
C PRO A 66 -16.79 -11.74 9.13
N LYS A 67 -17.49 -12.02 8.02
CA LYS A 67 -18.22 -13.26 7.79
C LYS A 67 -17.54 -13.99 6.65
N GLN A 68 -17.24 -15.26 6.86
CA GLN A 68 -16.76 -16.10 5.78
C GLN A 68 -17.84 -16.19 4.69
N LEU A 69 -17.55 -15.65 3.50
CA LEU A 69 -18.44 -15.73 2.34
C LEU A 69 -18.29 -17.07 1.61
N TYR A 70 -17.05 -17.51 1.39
CA TYR A 70 -16.73 -18.79 0.76
C TYR A 70 -15.34 -19.28 1.18
N SER A 71 -14.96 -20.46 0.71
CA SER A 71 -13.61 -21.01 0.81
C SER A 71 -13.24 -21.67 -0.50
N LEU A 72 -12.05 -21.35 -1.01
CA LEU A 72 -11.56 -21.94 -2.25
C LEU A 72 -10.71 -23.17 -1.93
N ASN A 73 -11.20 -24.34 -2.37
CA ASN A 73 -10.51 -25.60 -2.18
C ASN A 73 -9.58 -25.90 -3.36
N PHE A 74 -8.30 -25.57 -3.21
CA PHE A 74 -7.29 -25.90 -4.21
C PHE A 74 -6.63 -27.26 -3.90
N LYS A 75 -6.55 -28.12 -4.93
CA LYS A 75 -5.66 -29.29 -4.90
C LYS A 75 -4.21 -28.81 -4.82
N LYS A 76 -3.30 -29.61 -4.24
CA LYS A 76 -1.92 -29.25 -3.85
C LYS A 76 -1.10 -28.37 -4.82
N LYS A 77 -1.34 -28.42 -6.15
CA LYS A 77 -0.59 -27.67 -7.18
C LYS A 77 -1.18 -26.29 -7.56
N LYS A 78 -2.39 -25.94 -7.10
CA LYS A 78 -3.06 -24.66 -7.43
C LYS A 78 -3.03 -23.66 -6.27
N ARG A 79 -1.95 -23.63 -5.50
CA ARG A 79 -1.81 -22.66 -4.41
C ARG A 79 -1.59 -21.28 -4.99
N PHE A 80 -2.20 -20.28 -4.34
CA PHE A 80 -1.92 -18.89 -4.65
C PHE A 80 -0.52 -18.54 -4.20
N VAL A 81 0.19 -17.84 -5.07
CA VAL A 81 1.48 -17.23 -4.78
C VAL A 81 1.24 -15.79 -4.33
N ASP A 82 0.42 -15.07 -5.08
CA ASP A 82 0.13 -13.66 -4.88
C ASP A 82 -1.26 -13.33 -5.41
N CYS A 83 -1.86 -12.24 -4.93
CA CYS A 83 -3.21 -11.83 -5.32
C CYS A 83 -3.42 -10.32 -5.25
N LEU A 84 -4.30 -9.83 -6.12
CA LEU A 84 -4.72 -8.44 -6.24
C LEU A 84 -6.24 -8.38 -6.11
N ILE A 85 -6.73 -7.61 -5.15
CA ILE A 85 -8.17 -7.43 -4.93
C ILE A 85 -8.61 -6.13 -5.60
N TYR A 86 -9.78 -6.15 -6.23
CA TYR A 86 -10.43 -4.97 -6.78
C TYR A 86 -11.86 -4.87 -6.27
N THR A 87 -12.08 -3.91 -5.38
CA THR A 87 -13.37 -3.59 -4.77
C THR A 87 -14.00 -2.33 -5.34
N GLY A 88 -13.23 -1.58 -6.14
CA GLY A 88 -13.60 -0.29 -6.70
C GLY A 88 -14.96 -0.35 -7.40
N PRO A 89 -15.92 0.49 -7.02
CA PRO A 89 -17.11 0.63 -7.80
C PRO A 89 -16.76 1.47 -9.02
N VAL A 90 -16.94 0.92 -10.23
CA VAL A 90 -16.87 1.74 -11.45
C VAL A 90 -18.16 2.55 -11.58
N HIS A 91 -18.39 3.41 -10.59
CA HIS A 91 -19.43 4.42 -10.63
C HIS A 91 -19.06 5.36 -11.78
N LYS A 92 -19.78 5.25 -12.91
CA LYS A 92 -19.76 6.14 -14.09
C LYS A 92 -19.14 5.57 -15.39
N THR A 93 -19.03 4.26 -15.56
CA THR A 93 -18.83 3.69 -16.91
C THR A 93 -20.16 3.31 -17.57
N PRO A 94 -20.32 3.53 -18.88
CA PRO A 94 -21.55 3.19 -19.61
C PRO A 94 -21.75 1.68 -19.85
N LEU A 95 -20.85 0.82 -19.34
CA LEU A 95 -20.94 -0.62 -19.56
C LEU A 95 -21.92 -1.27 -18.55
N PRO A 96 -22.55 -2.39 -18.90
CA PRO A 96 -23.55 -3.05 -18.06
C PRO A 96 -22.98 -3.43 -16.68
N VAL A 97 -23.80 -3.31 -15.63
CA VAL A 97 -23.47 -3.70 -14.24
C VAL A 97 -22.98 -5.15 -14.12
N SER A 98 -23.36 -6.03 -15.06
CA SER A 98 -22.88 -7.42 -15.12
C SER A 98 -21.37 -7.56 -15.41
N VAL A 99 -20.73 -6.51 -15.96
CA VAL A 99 -19.30 -6.48 -16.27
C VAL A 99 -18.46 -5.95 -15.09
N PHE A 100 -19.06 -5.16 -14.20
CA PHE A 100 -18.39 -4.48 -13.06
C PHE A 100 -18.75 -5.10 -11.72
N LYS A 101 -18.39 -6.37 -11.55
CA LYS A 101 -18.47 -7.01 -10.24
C LYS A 101 -17.12 -6.90 -9.55
N PRO A 102 -17.08 -6.59 -8.25
CA PRO A 102 -15.87 -6.74 -7.45
C PRO A 102 -15.27 -8.14 -7.66
N PHE A 103 -13.98 -8.19 -7.93
CA PHE A 103 -13.26 -9.43 -8.19
C PHE A 103 -11.89 -9.38 -7.52
N PHE A 104 -11.26 -10.54 -7.44
CA PHE A 104 -9.84 -10.60 -7.12
C PHE A 104 -9.15 -11.49 -8.14
N ILE A 105 -7.89 -11.20 -8.39
CA ILE A 105 -7.04 -11.92 -9.31
C ILE A 105 -5.94 -12.58 -8.50
N ALA A 106 -5.66 -13.85 -8.78
CA ALA A 106 -4.59 -14.58 -8.13
C ALA A 106 -3.66 -15.23 -9.15
N ILE A 107 -2.36 -15.23 -8.85
CA ILE A 107 -1.36 -16.03 -9.54
C ILE A 107 -1.20 -17.35 -8.79
N THR A 108 -1.17 -18.46 -9.52
CA THR A 108 -0.97 -19.79 -8.94
C THR A 108 0.46 -20.31 -9.10
N GLU A 109 0.84 -21.30 -8.28
CA GLU A 109 2.14 -21.99 -8.36
C GLU A 109 2.41 -22.60 -9.76
N ASP A 110 1.36 -23.08 -10.43
CA ASP A 110 1.35 -23.65 -11.78
C ASP A 110 1.15 -22.59 -12.90
N ASN A 111 1.40 -21.32 -12.59
CA ASN A 111 1.50 -20.22 -13.55
C ASN A 111 0.20 -19.91 -14.31
N HIS A 112 -0.92 -19.94 -13.59
CA HIS A 112 -2.19 -19.40 -14.06
C HIS A 112 -2.49 -18.08 -13.36
N MET A 113 -3.08 -17.16 -14.11
CA MET A 113 -3.80 -16.02 -13.57
C MET A 113 -5.29 -16.35 -13.54
N LEU A 114 -5.89 -16.32 -12.35
CA LEU A 114 -7.27 -16.69 -12.10
C LEU A 114 -8.03 -15.48 -11.59
N ARG A 115 -9.15 -15.12 -12.23
CA ARG A 115 -10.07 -14.07 -11.76
C ARG A 115 -11.27 -14.71 -11.10
N PHE A 116 -11.58 -14.29 -9.89
CA PHE A 116 -12.71 -14.79 -9.10
C PHE A 116 -13.66 -13.65 -8.72
N ASP A 117 -14.95 -13.94 -8.62
CA ASP A 117 -15.94 -13.02 -8.05
C ASP A 117 -15.74 -12.89 -6.53
N ASN A 118 -15.65 -11.65 -6.02
CA ASN A 118 -15.38 -11.38 -4.60
C ASN A 118 -16.50 -11.83 -3.66
N LYS A 119 -17.72 -12.04 -4.14
CA LYS A 119 -18.89 -12.37 -3.29
C LYS A 119 -19.09 -13.86 -3.11
N ASN A 120 -18.94 -14.64 -4.19
CA ASN A 120 -19.23 -16.08 -4.17
C ASN A 120 -18.01 -16.97 -4.43
N GLY A 121 -16.86 -16.41 -4.85
CA GLY A 121 -15.66 -17.17 -5.17
C GLY A 121 -15.75 -17.95 -6.48
N GLU A 122 -16.69 -17.62 -7.35
CA GLU A 122 -16.84 -18.22 -8.67
C GLU A 122 -15.65 -17.85 -9.56
N LEU A 123 -15.06 -18.83 -10.23
CA LEU A 123 -13.99 -18.61 -11.20
C LEU A 123 -14.59 -17.97 -12.46
N LEU A 124 -14.28 -16.71 -12.69
CA LEU A 124 -14.79 -15.93 -13.82
C LEU A 124 -13.91 -16.06 -15.07
N GLN A 125 -12.60 -16.15 -14.90
CA GLN A 125 -11.64 -16.21 -16.01
C GLN A 125 -10.37 -16.91 -15.57
N GLN A 126 -9.77 -17.68 -16.48
CA GLN A 126 -8.48 -18.33 -16.30
C GLN A 126 -7.60 -18.04 -17.50
N VAL A 127 -6.38 -17.59 -17.24
CA VAL A 127 -5.34 -17.34 -18.24
C VAL A 127 -4.11 -18.15 -17.87
N PHE A 128 -3.69 -19.05 -18.74
CA PHE A 128 -2.43 -19.76 -18.59
C PHE A 128 -1.27 -18.87 -19.07
N LEU A 129 -0.31 -18.62 -18.18
CA LEU A 129 0.80 -17.69 -18.44
C LEU A 129 1.96 -18.36 -19.19
N GLY A 130 1.93 -19.69 -19.31
CA GLY A 130 2.95 -20.50 -19.98
C GLY A 130 3.84 -21.25 -18.99
N ASN A 131 4.77 -22.06 -19.49
CA ASN A 131 5.68 -22.83 -18.64
C ASN A 131 7.14 -22.35 -18.69
N GLY A 132 7.46 -21.38 -19.56
CA GLY A 132 8.83 -20.88 -19.74
C GLY A 132 9.30 -20.02 -18.57
N THR A 133 8.47 -19.05 -18.18
CA THR A 133 8.78 -18.09 -17.12
C THR A 133 7.71 -18.14 -16.04
N LYS A 134 8.13 -18.18 -14.77
CA LYS A 134 7.22 -18.22 -13.63
C LYS A 134 6.95 -16.82 -13.11
N PHE A 135 5.71 -16.35 -13.31
CA PHE A 135 5.21 -15.15 -12.69
C PHE A 135 4.88 -15.45 -11.23
N ARG A 136 5.25 -14.52 -10.35
CA ARG A 136 5.11 -14.69 -8.90
C ARG A 136 4.61 -13.45 -8.19
N HIS A 137 4.61 -12.31 -8.85
CA HIS A 137 4.11 -11.07 -8.28
C HIS A 137 3.06 -10.46 -9.21
N ILE A 138 1.96 -10.00 -8.61
CA ILE A 138 0.89 -9.25 -9.27
C ILE A 138 0.71 -7.92 -8.54
N ASP A 139 0.59 -6.83 -9.31
CA ASP A 139 0.33 -5.52 -8.76
C ASP A 139 -0.43 -4.64 -9.78
N TRP A 140 -0.80 -3.44 -9.36
CA TRP A 140 -1.28 -2.38 -10.26
C TRP A 140 -0.10 -1.73 -10.98
N GLU A 141 -0.20 -1.61 -12.30
CA GLU A 141 0.65 -0.65 -13.02
C GLU A 141 0.02 0.74 -12.95
N THR A 142 -1.28 0.80 -13.22
CA THR A 142 -2.15 1.97 -13.00
C THR A 142 -3.42 1.44 -12.35
N GLN A 143 -3.73 1.93 -11.14
CA GLN A 143 -4.80 1.37 -10.31
C GLN A 143 -6.16 1.39 -11.03
N GLY A 144 -6.79 0.22 -11.14
CA GLY A 144 -8.08 0.06 -11.82
C GLY A 144 -8.04 0.01 -13.35
N GLU A 145 -6.89 0.27 -13.98
CA GLU A 145 -6.75 0.30 -15.45
C GLU A 145 -5.89 -0.85 -15.98
N THR A 146 -4.67 -0.98 -15.45
CA THR A 146 -3.66 -1.91 -15.94
C THR A 146 -3.06 -2.72 -14.80
N ILE A 147 -3.00 -4.04 -14.98
CA ILE A 147 -2.39 -5.01 -14.08
C ILE A 147 -1.00 -5.38 -14.57
N LEU A 148 -0.08 -5.47 -13.62
CA LEU A 148 1.30 -5.87 -13.78
C LEU A 148 1.50 -7.31 -13.28
N LEU A 149 2.10 -8.18 -14.09
CA LEU A 149 2.65 -9.45 -13.64
C LEU A 149 4.18 -9.43 -13.79
N GLN A 150 4.89 -9.82 -12.74
CA GLN A 150 6.35 -9.91 -12.76
C GLN A 150 6.83 -11.33 -12.46
N SER A 151 7.88 -11.74 -13.17
CA SER A 151 8.59 -12.98 -12.89
C SER A 151 9.56 -12.83 -11.72
N ILE A 152 9.96 -13.96 -11.13
CA ILE A 152 11.14 -13.96 -10.25
C ILE A 152 12.34 -13.46 -11.06
N PRO A 153 13.22 -12.62 -10.49
CA PRO A 153 14.50 -12.32 -11.10
C PRO A 153 15.25 -13.60 -11.47
N HIS A 154 15.75 -13.66 -12.70
CA HIS A 154 16.60 -14.76 -13.11
C HIS A 154 17.92 -14.75 -12.32
N ARG A 155 18.64 -15.88 -12.38
CA ARG A 155 19.97 -15.99 -11.75
C ARG A 155 20.88 -14.83 -12.19
N PRO A 156 21.80 -14.37 -11.34
CA PRO A 156 22.63 -13.19 -11.62
C PRO A 156 23.39 -13.26 -12.95
N ASN A 157 23.79 -14.47 -13.37
CA ASN A 157 24.54 -14.71 -14.61
C ASN A 157 23.67 -14.73 -15.88
N ASN A 158 22.35 -14.61 -15.75
CA ASN A 158 21.47 -14.49 -16.90
C ASN A 158 21.53 -13.06 -17.44
N LEU A 159 21.57 -12.93 -18.77
CA LEU A 159 21.49 -11.65 -19.47
C LEU A 159 20.13 -10.99 -19.25
N LYS A 160 19.10 -11.79 -19.00
CA LYS A 160 17.73 -11.34 -18.70
C LYS A 160 17.57 -11.17 -17.20
N LEU A 161 17.11 -9.99 -16.76
CA LEU A 161 16.82 -9.73 -15.35
C LEU A 161 15.50 -10.39 -14.96
N LEU A 162 14.40 -10.03 -15.61
CA LEU A 162 13.06 -10.56 -15.35
C LEU A 162 12.15 -10.34 -16.57
N GLN A 163 11.01 -11.01 -16.58
CA GLN A 163 9.95 -10.82 -17.57
C GLN A 163 8.75 -10.14 -16.92
N VAL A 164 8.13 -9.25 -17.69
CA VAL A 164 6.91 -8.54 -17.31
C VAL A 164 5.77 -8.90 -18.27
N ALA A 165 4.54 -8.94 -17.77
CA ALA A 165 3.33 -8.99 -18.60
C ALA A 165 2.31 -7.97 -18.08
N LEU A 166 1.63 -7.30 -19.02
CA LEU A 166 0.64 -6.26 -18.77
C LEU A 166 -0.73 -6.68 -19.27
N PHE A 167 -1.75 -6.38 -18.47
CA PHE A 167 -3.14 -6.67 -18.80
C PHE A 167 -4.03 -5.46 -18.53
N THR A 168 -5.03 -5.22 -19.37
CA THR A 168 -6.13 -4.32 -18.99
C THR A 168 -7.00 -4.99 -17.94
N VAL A 169 -7.86 -4.22 -17.27
CA VAL A 169 -8.75 -4.76 -16.22
C VAL A 169 -10.18 -4.93 -16.74
N TYR A 170 -10.66 -3.99 -17.57
CA TYR A 170 -12.05 -3.93 -18.03
C TYR A 170 -12.19 -3.84 -19.56
N PRO A 171 -12.31 -4.98 -20.27
CA PRO A 171 -12.15 -6.35 -19.79
C PRO A 171 -10.69 -6.73 -19.53
N ILE A 172 -10.43 -7.88 -18.90
CA ILE A 172 -9.07 -8.44 -18.82
C ILE A 172 -8.65 -8.90 -20.21
N GLU A 173 -7.73 -8.15 -20.81
CA GLU A 173 -7.07 -8.46 -22.07
C GLU A 173 -5.55 -8.35 -21.92
N PHE A 174 -4.84 -9.17 -22.69
CA PHE A 174 -3.39 -9.11 -22.76
C PHE A 174 -2.96 -7.88 -23.57
N ILE A 175 -2.04 -7.08 -23.03
CA ILE A 175 -1.48 -5.90 -23.71
C ILE A 175 -0.12 -6.25 -24.28
N ALA A 176 0.81 -6.59 -23.39
CA ALA A 176 2.21 -6.77 -23.74
C ALA A 176 2.91 -7.72 -22.78
N SER A 177 3.96 -8.39 -23.26
CA SER A 177 4.98 -9.03 -22.45
C SER A 177 6.34 -8.85 -23.09
N PHE A 178 7.31 -8.47 -22.25
CA PHE A 178 8.69 -8.22 -22.63
C PHE A 178 9.65 -8.62 -21.51
N GLU A 179 10.91 -8.79 -21.88
CA GLU A 179 12.00 -9.10 -20.97
C GLU A 179 12.83 -7.84 -20.71
N ILE A 180 13.25 -7.66 -19.45
CA ILE A 180 14.17 -6.59 -19.07
C ILE A 180 15.58 -7.16 -19.15
N GLU A 181 16.35 -6.71 -20.12
CA GLU A 181 17.69 -7.25 -20.39
C GLU A 181 18.80 -6.34 -19.85
N LYS A 182 19.81 -6.97 -19.25
CA LYS A 182 21.01 -6.30 -18.72
C LYS A 182 21.84 -5.65 -19.81
N GLU A 183 21.87 -6.21 -21.01
CA GLU A 183 22.59 -5.60 -22.13
C GLU A 183 21.98 -4.25 -22.53
N ILE A 184 20.66 -4.15 -22.46
CA ILE A 184 19.92 -2.93 -22.80
C ILE A 184 20.02 -1.91 -21.68
N PHE A 185 19.72 -2.29 -20.44
CA PHE A 185 19.56 -1.35 -19.32
C PHE A 185 20.82 -1.17 -18.45
N GLY A 186 21.86 -1.99 -18.67
CA GLY A 186 23.11 -1.97 -17.90
C GLY A 186 23.37 -3.30 -17.19
N SER A 187 24.63 -3.74 -17.16
CA SER A 187 25.02 -5.01 -16.50
C SER A 187 24.92 -4.95 -14.96
N ASP A 188 24.84 -3.75 -14.41
CA ASP A 188 24.78 -3.41 -12.99
C ASP A 188 23.35 -3.45 -12.41
N ILE A 189 22.32 -3.64 -13.24
CA ILE A 189 20.93 -3.66 -12.78
C ILE A 189 20.65 -4.86 -11.87
N LYS A 190 19.91 -4.61 -10.80
CA LYS A 190 19.59 -5.58 -9.75
C LYS A 190 18.10 -5.86 -9.61
N SER A 191 17.28 -4.84 -9.78
CA SER A 191 15.82 -4.97 -9.77
C SER A 191 15.20 -3.98 -10.75
N ALA A 192 13.96 -4.27 -11.13
CA ALA A 192 13.14 -3.39 -11.92
C ALA A 192 11.69 -3.47 -11.46
N ASN A 193 10.96 -2.36 -11.53
CA ASN A 193 9.53 -2.28 -11.28
C ASN A 193 8.83 -1.43 -12.34
N LEU A 194 7.54 -1.64 -12.55
CA LEU A 194 6.68 -0.76 -13.36
C LEU A 194 5.64 -0.12 -12.46
N SER A 195 5.42 1.18 -12.61
CA SER A 195 4.38 1.92 -11.87
C SER A 195 4.12 3.23 -12.60
N GLU A 196 2.85 3.61 -12.75
CA GLU A 196 2.42 4.93 -13.25
C GLU A 196 3.10 5.33 -14.58
N GLY A 197 3.16 4.40 -15.55
CA GLY A 197 3.77 4.63 -16.86
C GLY A 197 5.31 4.68 -16.86
N LEU A 198 5.96 4.33 -15.75
CA LEU A 198 7.41 4.37 -15.60
C LEU A 198 8.01 2.97 -15.41
N LEU A 199 9.12 2.71 -16.10
CA LEU A 199 10.03 1.64 -15.77
C LEU A 199 11.11 2.16 -14.82
N ILE A 200 11.09 1.66 -13.58
CA ILE A 200 11.98 2.00 -12.50
C ILE A 200 13.06 0.91 -12.40
N VAL A 201 14.31 1.24 -12.70
CA VAL A 201 15.43 0.30 -12.63
C VAL A 201 16.36 0.70 -11.48
N SER A 202 16.68 -0.26 -10.61
CA SER A 202 17.69 -0.07 -9.57
C SER A 202 19.00 -0.78 -9.93
N SER A 203 20.12 -0.09 -9.73
CA SER A 203 21.45 -0.61 -9.98
C SER A 203 22.43 -0.21 -8.88
N GLY A 204 23.69 -0.68 -8.97
CA GLY A 204 24.76 -0.31 -8.05
C GLY A 204 25.06 -1.33 -6.94
N SER A 205 25.93 -0.99 -6.00
CA SER A 205 26.40 -1.85 -4.90
C SER A 205 25.54 -1.67 -3.63
N SER A 206 25.93 -2.30 -2.52
CA SER A 206 25.29 -2.03 -1.21
C SER A 206 25.60 -0.62 -0.67
N SER A 207 26.66 0.04 -1.16
CA SER A 207 27.15 1.33 -0.67
C SER A 207 26.84 2.51 -1.59
N SER A 208 26.60 2.27 -2.88
CA SER A 208 26.10 3.26 -3.84
C SER A 208 25.04 2.60 -4.69
N LYS A 209 23.80 3.06 -4.56
CA LYS A 209 22.67 2.61 -5.36
C LYS A 209 22.33 3.70 -6.36
N CYS A 210 21.84 3.32 -7.52
CA CYS A 210 21.39 4.24 -8.56
C CYS A 210 19.98 3.85 -8.99
N ILE A 211 19.11 4.83 -9.13
CA ILE A 211 17.74 4.66 -9.63
C ILE A 211 17.64 5.38 -10.97
N ARG A 212 17.13 4.68 -11.97
CA ARG A 212 16.90 5.18 -13.32
C ARG A 212 15.44 4.99 -13.71
N LEU A 213 14.83 6.04 -14.24
CA LEU A 213 13.45 6.04 -14.71
C LEU A 213 13.41 6.12 -16.23
N TYR A 214 12.61 5.25 -16.84
CA TYR A 214 12.37 5.20 -18.28
C TYR A 214 10.86 5.25 -18.56
N SER A 215 10.46 5.77 -19.71
CA SER A 215 9.06 5.76 -20.13
C SER A 215 8.61 4.35 -20.53
N LEU A 216 7.52 3.86 -19.93
CA LEU A 216 6.84 2.64 -20.37
C LEU A 216 6.19 2.85 -21.74
N GLU A 217 5.66 4.04 -22.02
CA GLU A 217 5.07 4.38 -23.32
C GLU A 217 6.09 4.15 -24.45
N HIS A 218 7.34 4.56 -24.26
CA HIS A 218 8.40 4.35 -25.24
C HIS A 218 8.73 2.86 -25.47
N ILE A 219 8.63 2.04 -24.41
CA ILE A 219 8.80 0.58 -24.52
C ILE A 219 7.65 -0.02 -25.33
N LEU A 220 6.44 0.50 -25.14
CA LEU A 220 5.21 0.07 -25.82
C LEU A 220 4.95 0.81 -27.14
N GLU A 221 5.96 1.44 -27.75
CA GLU A 221 5.82 2.01 -29.09
C GLU A 221 5.68 0.92 -30.16
N GLU A 222 4.94 1.23 -31.24
CA GLU A 222 4.53 0.27 -32.28
C GLU A 222 5.70 -0.54 -32.85
N GLN A 223 6.86 0.10 -33.06
CA GLN A 223 8.03 -0.53 -33.66
C GLN A 223 8.70 -1.59 -32.77
N ASN A 224 8.38 -1.62 -31.48
CA ASN A 224 8.89 -2.63 -30.54
C ASN A 224 8.00 -3.87 -30.52
N PHE A 225 6.76 -3.78 -31.01
CA PHE A 225 5.88 -4.94 -31.09
C PHE A 225 6.33 -5.91 -32.20
N LEU A 226 6.57 -7.16 -31.80
CA LEU A 226 6.75 -8.28 -32.73
C LEU A 226 5.41 -8.74 -33.29
N CYS A 227 4.36 -8.65 -32.47
CA CYS A 227 2.98 -8.95 -32.87
C CYS A 227 2.00 -8.31 -31.88
N LYS A 228 0.80 -7.97 -32.35
CA LYS A 228 -0.32 -7.60 -31.48
C LYS A 228 -1.33 -8.74 -31.48
N CYS A 229 -1.71 -9.18 -30.29
CA CYS A 229 -2.63 -10.29 -30.12
C CYS A 229 -3.41 -10.11 -28.82
N LYS A 230 -4.66 -10.55 -28.83
CA LYS A 230 -5.53 -10.59 -27.65
C LYS A 230 -5.60 -12.00 -27.08
N LEU A 231 -6.18 -12.11 -25.89
CA LEU A 231 -6.50 -13.40 -25.31
C LEU A 231 -7.39 -14.21 -26.26
N ASN A 232 -7.12 -15.51 -26.35
CA ASN A 232 -7.78 -16.49 -27.23
C ASN A 232 -7.52 -16.32 -28.74
N GLU A 233 -6.79 -15.29 -29.18
CA GLU A 233 -6.34 -15.18 -30.57
C GLU A 233 -5.16 -16.11 -30.85
N THR A 234 -5.01 -16.50 -32.11
CA THR A 234 -3.89 -17.31 -32.57
C THR A 234 -2.63 -16.47 -32.69
N CYS A 235 -1.52 -16.96 -32.18
CA CYS A 235 -0.25 -16.25 -32.19
C CYS A 235 0.92 -17.21 -32.48
N GLU A 236 1.60 -16.98 -33.61
CA GLU A 236 2.71 -17.84 -34.08
C GLU A 236 3.97 -17.69 -33.21
N THR A 237 4.15 -16.54 -32.56
CA THR A 237 5.32 -16.24 -31.72
C THR A 237 5.28 -16.96 -30.37
N LEU A 238 4.18 -17.65 -30.04
CA LEU A 238 4.05 -18.46 -28.83
C LEU A 238 5.03 -19.64 -28.85
N LYS A 239 6.02 -19.59 -27.96
CA LYS A 239 6.94 -20.70 -27.70
C LYS A 239 6.29 -21.70 -26.75
N ILE A 240 5.88 -22.85 -27.27
CA ILE A 240 5.43 -23.98 -26.46
C ILE A 240 6.65 -24.84 -26.15
N ASN A 241 6.85 -25.21 -24.89
CA ASN A 241 7.83 -26.21 -24.51
C ASN A 241 7.30 -27.63 -24.71
N GLU A 242 8.18 -28.59 -25.04
CA GLU A 242 7.84 -29.97 -25.44
C GLU A 242 6.91 -30.70 -24.45
N GLN A 243 6.93 -30.34 -23.16
CA GLN A 243 6.04 -30.90 -22.14
C GLN A 243 4.58 -30.42 -22.29
N ALA A 244 4.36 -29.18 -22.73
CA ALA A 244 3.02 -28.66 -23.02
C ALA A 244 2.44 -29.26 -24.31
N GLN A 245 3.29 -29.56 -25.32
CA GLN A 245 2.85 -30.28 -26.53
C GLN A 245 2.21 -31.64 -26.19
N LYS A 246 2.76 -32.38 -25.21
CA LYS A 246 2.20 -33.65 -24.73
C LYS A 246 0.92 -33.51 -23.90
N THR A 247 0.69 -32.36 -23.27
CA THR A 247 -0.43 -32.16 -22.32
C THR A 247 -1.70 -31.71 -23.03
N PHE A 248 -1.57 -31.02 -24.17
CA PHE A 248 -2.69 -30.44 -24.89
C PHE A 248 -3.16 -31.25 -26.11
N GLU A 249 -2.63 -32.46 -26.33
CA GLU A 249 -2.93 -33.31 -27.51
C GLU A 249 -3.03 -32.47 -28.79
N LEU A 250 -2.08 -31.56 -29.01
CA LEU A 250 -2.06 -30.78 -30.24
C LEU A 250 -1.76 -31.76 -31.38
N ASP A 251 -2.78 -32.06 -32.19
CA ASP A 251 -2.59 -32.63 -33.51
C ASP A 251 -1.54 -31.79 -34.21
N SER A 252 -0.48 -32.45 -34.68
CA SER A 252 0.68 -31.86 -35.36
C SER A 252 0.35 -31.11 -36.67
N THR A 253 -0.95 -30.86 -36.92
CA THR A 253 -1.52 -30.26 -38.12
C THR A 253 -2.44 -29.06 -37.83
N SER A 254 -2.74 -28.70 -36.57
CA SER A 254 -3.51 -27.48 -36.25
C SER A 254 -2.60 -26.39 -35.67
N ASP A 255 -2.21 -25.44 -36.52
CA ASP A 255 -1.28 -24.32 -36.24
C ASP A 255 -1.85 -23.24 -35.29
N SER A 256 -3.00 -23.46 -34.65
CA SER A 256 -3.74 -22.41 -33.95
C SER A 256 -3.37 -22.29 -32.46
N ARG A 257 -2.13 -21.88 -32.17
CA ARG A 257 -1.68 -21.61 -30.78
C ARG A 257 -2.38 -20.37 -30.22
N LYS A 258 -3.24 -20.54 -29.23
CA LYS A 258 -4.02 -19.45 -28.63
C LYS A 258 -3.37 -18.81 -27.39
N VAL A 259 -3.31 -17.48 -27.36
CA VAL A 259 -2.79 -16.68 -26.24
C VAL A 259 -3.67 -16.88 -25.00
N GLY A 260 -3.04 -17.11 -23.84
CA GLY A 260 -3.74 -17.33 -22.57
C GLY A 260 -4.34 -18.73 -22.40
N ILE A 261 -4.31 -19.57 -23.44
CA ILE A 261 -4.63 -21.01 -23.35
C ILE A 261 -3.34 -21.81 -23.35
N HIS A 262 -2.41 -21.49 -24.25
CA HIS A 262 -1.13 -22.18 -24.41
C HIS A 262 0.06 -21.41 -23.80
N GLY A 263 -0.19 -20.23 -23.25
CA GLY A 263 0.81 -19.34 -22.65
C GLY A 263 0.70 -17.90 -23.15
N LEU A 264 1.61 -17.05 -22.71
CA LEU A 264 1.77 -15.69 -23.24
C LEU A 264 2.97 -15.62 -24.20
N PRO A 265 2.84 -14.89 -25.33
CA PRO A 265 3.98 -14.59 -26.17
C PRO A 265 4.81 -13.46 -25.54
N ILE A 266 6.12 -13.45 -25.81
CA ILE A 266 6.92 -12.23 -25.69
C ILE A 266 6.66 -11.45 -26.98
N ASN A 267 5.73 -10.50 -26.92
CA ASN A 267 5.24 -9.78 -28.09
C ASN A 267 5.84 -8.38 -28.23
N VAL A 268 6.60 -7.92 -27.25
CA VAL A 268 7.39 -6.69 -27.31
C VAL A 268 8.87 -7.05 -27.18
N ASN A 269 9.68 -6.56 -28.11
CA ASN A 269 11.13 -6.71 -28.12
C ASN A 269 11.79 -5.34 -28.03
N VAL A 270 12.34 -5.03 -26.86
CA VAL A 270 13.08 -3.79 -26.64
C VAL A 270 14.43 -3.93 -27.34
N LYS A 271 14.68 -3.17 -28.39
CA LYS A 271 15.95 -3.24 -29.16
C LYS A 271 17.01 -2.27 -28.67
N CYS A 272 16.57 -1.14 -28.14
CA CYS A 272 17.43 -0.05 -27.69
C CYS A 272 16.93 0.45 -26.34
N ARG A 273 17.84 1.01 -25.55
CA ARG A 273 17.50 1.62 -24.27
C ARG A 273 16.54 2.79 -24.51
N PRO A 274 15.36 2.83 -23.84
CA PRO A 274 14.45 3.97 -23.90
C PRO A 274 15.12 5.26 -23.40
N PRO A 275 14.57 6.45 -23.74
CA PRO A 275 15.01 7.72 -23.17
C PRO A 275 15.01 7.68 -21.64
N LEU A 276 16.16 8.04 -21.05
CA LEU A 276 16.31 8.19 -19.62
C LEU A 276 15.59 9.48 -19.19
N LEU A 277 14.59 9.35 -18.32
CA LEU A 277 13.79 10.48 -17.82
C LEU A 277 14.40 11.08 -16.56
N PHE A 278 14.97 10.24 -15.70
CA PHE A 278 15.54 10.65 -14.42
C PHE A 278 16.59 9.64 -13.98
N GLU A 279 17.68 10.14 -13.39
CA GLU A 279 18.73 9.31 -12.78
C GLU A 279 19.20 9.99 -11.48
N ILE A 280 19.36 9.17 -10.43
CA ILE A 280 19.94 9.64 -9.18
C ILE A 280 20.70 8.54 -8.46
N GLU A 281 21.80 8.93 -7.81
CA GLU A 281 22.52 8.08 -6.88
C GLU A 281 22.05 8.34 -5.44
N CYS A 282 21.77 7.25 -4.72
CA CYS A 282 21.11 7.27 -3.44
C CYS A 282 21.64 6.16 -2.52
N SER A 283 21.54 6.37 -1.21
CA SER A 283 21.89 5.34 -0.22
C SER A 283 20.77 4.28 -0.11
N ASP A 284 19.52 4.71 -0.27
CA ASP A 284 18.30 3.91 -0.22
C ASP A 284 17.69 3.69 -1.61
N GLN A 285 16.90 2.64 -1.79
CA GLN A 285 16.28 2.31 -3.09
C GLN A 285 14.92 2.99 -3.29
N ILE A 286 14.69 4.09 -2.60
CA ILE A 286 13.40 4.76 -2.55
C ILE A 286 13.61 6.24 -2.90
N VAL A 287 12.81 6.71 -3.85
CA VAL A 287 12.72 8.12 -4.23
C VAL A 287 11.24 8.44 -4.31
N TYR A 288 10.83 9.49 -3.61
CA TYR A 288 9.45 9.98 -3.65
C TYR A 288 9.37 11.19 -4.57
N PHE A 289 8.27 11.33 -5.30
CA PHE A 289 7.98 12.49 -6.15
C PHE A 289 6.68 13.14 -5.68
N GLY A 290 6.62 14.47 -5.69
CA GLY A 290 5.43 15.19 -5.24
C GLY A 290 5.62 16.69 -5.06
N GLY A 291 4.59 17.33 -4.52
CA GLY A 291 4.56 18.77 -4.24
C GLY A 291 4.32 19.64 -5.48
N TYR A 292 4.07 20.93 -5.23
CA TYR A 292 3.93 21.94 -6.28
C TYR A 292 4.87 23.12 -6.01
N PRO A 293 5.81 23.45 -6.93
CA PRO A 293 6.15 22.70 -8.15
C PRO A 293 6.70 21.29 -7.83
N TRP A 294 6.91 20.45 -8.84
CA TRP A 294 7.39 19.07 -8.62
C TRP A 294 8.77 19.02 -7.96
N HIS A 295 8.87 18.24 -6.88
CA HIS A 295 10.08 17.92 -6.15
C HIS A 295 10.26 16.40 -6.04
N TYR A 296 11.47 16.00 -5.67
CA TYR A 296 11.76 14.63 -5.25
C TYR A 296 12.49 14.60 -3.91
N ILE A 297 12.25 13.52 -3.16
CA ILE A 297 12.91 13.20 -1.91
C ILE A 297 13.79 11.98 -2.13
N TYR A 298 15.04 12.05 -1.69
CA TYR A 298 15.95 10.91 -1.74
C TYR A 298 16.95 10.98 -0.58
N SER A 299 17.61 9.86 -0.29
CA SER A 299 18.71 9.82 0.66
C SER A 299 20.06 9.87 -0.05
N PRO A 300 20.92 10.88 0.20
CA PRO A 300 22.23 11.01 -0.44
C PRO A 300 23.18 9.84 -0.14
N ILE A 301 24.10 9.57 -1.07
CA ILE A 301 25.11 8.50 -0.92
C ILE A 301 25.92 8.72 0.36
N LYS A 302 26.23 7.65 1.08
CA LYS A 302 27.01 7.63 2.34
C LYS A 302 26.34 8.32 3.53
N HIS A 303 25.14 8.87 3.37
CA HIS A 303 24.37 9.54 4.43
C HIS A 303 23.02 8.84 4.61
N LYS A 304 23.05 7.61 5.14
CA LYS A 304 21.81 6.89 5.49
C LYS A 304 21.06 7.64 6.59
N GLY A 305 19.73 7.70 6.49
CA GLY A 305 18.89 8.45 7.43
C GLY A 305 18.88 9.96 7.18
N VAL A 306 19.67 10.47 6.23
CA VAL A 306 19.61 11.86 5.77
C VAL A 306 18.73 11.94 4.53
N PHE A 307 17.88 12.95 4.46
CA PHE A 307 17.00 13.18 3.31
C PHE A 307 17.20 14.56 2.73
N GLU A 308 17.11 14.65 1.41
CA GLU A 308 17.11 15.91 0.68
C GLU A 308 15.86 16.04 -0.18
N LEU A 309 15.20 17.19 -0.09
CA LEU A 309 14.13 17.62 -0.96
C LEU A 309 14.68 18.56 -2.04
N ARG A 310 14.61 18.13 -3.29
CA ARG A 310 15.13 18.89 -4.43
C ARG A 310 14.07 19.14 -5.48
N ASN A 311 14.16 20.28 -6.15
CA ASN A 311 13.29 20.58 -7.27
C ASN A 311 13.58 19.63 -8.44
N LEU A 312 12.54 19.09 -9.08
CA LEU A 312 12.70 18.12 -10.16
C LEU A 312 13.37 18.72 -11.40
N SER A 313 13.04 19.97 -11.74
CA SER A 313 13.54 20.62 -12.97
C SER A 313 14.93 21.22 -12.81
N THR A 314 15.24 21.81 -11.65
CA THR A 314 16.49 22.54 -11.43
C THR A 314 17.50 21.75 -10.58
N HIS A 315 17.09 20.63 -9.97
CA HIS A 315 17.86 19.87 -8.98
C HIS A 315 18.37 20.69 -7.78
N GLN A 316 17.86 21.90 -7.59
CA GLN A 316 18.21 22.77 -6.48
C GLN A 316 17.55 22.26 -5.20
N LEU A 317 18.31 22.28 -4.11
CA LEU A 317 17.83 21.97 -2.77
C LEU A 317 16.83 23.04 -2.34
N ALA A 318 15.66 22.62 -1.84
CA ALA A 318 14.70 23.53 -1.23
C ALA A 318 15.30 24.15 0.04
N LEU A 319 14.93 25.39 0.36
CA LEU A 319 15.35 26.03 1.61
C LEU A 319 14.79 25.23 2.80
N ASN A 320 15.67 24.84 3.73
CA ASN A 320 15.36 23.90 4.82
C ASN A 320 14.91 22.51 4.37
N GLY A 321 15.24 22.11 3.13
CA GLY A 321 14.93 20.80 2.57
C GLY A 321 15.99 19.72 2.85
N HIS A 322 16.96 19.99 3.73
CA HIS A 322 17.95 19.01 4.17
C HIS A 322 17.60 18.53 5.58
N PHE A 323 17.36 17.24 5.72
CA PHE A 323 16.93 16.59 6.96
C PHE A 323 18.05 15.66 7.40
N ASP A 324 18.84 16.12 8.37
CA ASP A 324 19.88 15.33 9.05
C ASP A 324 19.56 15.41 10.54
N VAL A 325 18.76 14.46 11.00
CA VAL A 325 18.27 14.38 12.38
C VAL A 325 18.90 13.15 13.01
N GLU A 326 19.46 13.31 14.21
CA GLU A 326 20.04 12.19 14.96
C GLU A 326 18.94 11.17 15.31
N ASN A 327 19.16 9.91 14.93
CA ASN A 327 18.26 8.80 15.24
C ASN A 327 19.08 7.65 15.89
N ASP A 328 18.78 7.37 17.16
CA ASP A 328 19.39 6.33 17.98
C ASP A 328 18.56 5.02 18.02
N THR A 329 17.63 4.84 17.09
CA THR A 329 16.73 3.66 17.04
C THR A 329 17.12 2.66 15.96
N THR A 330 16.52 1.46 16.03
CA THR A 330 16.91 0.33 15.16
C THR A 330 16.51 0.53 13.71
N GLU A 331 15.40 1.23 13.47
CA GLU A 331 14.87 1.53 12.15
C GLU A 331 15.18 2.97 11.72
N PRO A 332 15.46 3.19 10.43
CA PRO A 332 15.65 4.55 9.93
C PRO A 332 14.32 5.32 9.94
N ASP A 333 14.45 6.63 10.10
CA ASP A 333 13.32 7.54 9.88
C ASP A 333 12.85 7.48 8.43
N THR A 334 11.67 8.04 8.18
CA THR A 334 11.15 8.16 6.82
C THR A 334 10.68 9.58 6.54
N LEU A 335 10.87 10.02 5.30
CA LEU A 335 10.36 11.29 4.80
C LEU A 335 9.62 11.04 3.48
N SER A 336 8.35 11.43 3.43
CA SER A 336 7.48 11.24 2.27
C SER A 336 6.60 12.47 2.01
N PHE A 337 5.98 12.53 0.84
CA PHE A 337 4.92 13.50 0.57
C PHE A 337 3.62 13.00 1.21
N HIS A 338 2.87 13.92 1.81
CA HIS A 338 1.52 13.62 2.28
C HIS A 338 0.60 13.36 1.09
N VAL A 339 -0.22 12.31 1.17
CA VAL A 339 -1.13 11.86 0.10
C VAL A 339 -2.40 12.69 -0.03
N ASP A 340 -2.48 13.86 0.61
CA ASP A 340 -3.69 14.70 0.66
C ASP A 340 -3.68 15.85 -0.36
N ASP A 341 -2.75 15.82 -1.31
CA ASP A 341 -2.53 16.82 -2.35
C ASP A 341 -2.25 18.25 -1.85
N THR A 342 -1.99 18.45 -0.56
CA THR A 342 -1.78 19.80 0.02
C THR A 342 -0.34 20.31 -0.13
N GLY A 343 0.56 19.48 -0.69
CA GLY A 343 1.99 19.77 -0.77
C GLY A 343 2.67 19.73 0.60
N ARG A 344 2.15 18.92 1.52
CA ARG A 344 2.76 18.67 2.83
C ARG A 344 3.73 17.49 2.76
N LEU A 345 4.67 17.46 3.71
CA LEU A 345 5.59 16.36 3.92
C LEU A 345 5.35 15.74 5.28
N ILE A 346 5.52 14.43 5.36
CA ILE A 346 5.46 13.65 6.59
C ILE A 346 6.88 13.19 6.89
N TYR A 347 7.45 13.66 7.99
CA TYR A 347 8.66 13.09 8.56
C TYR A 347 8.26 12.24 9.76
N MET A 348 8.50 10.93 9.68
CA MET A 348 8.18 9.99 10.75
C MET A 348 9.47 9.51 11.41
N SER A 349 9.61 9.85 12.69
CA SER A 349 10.63 9.31 13.57
C SER A 349 10.06 8.22 14.47
N SER A 350 10.87 7.73 15.40
CA SER A 350 10.47 6.69 16.35
C SER A 350 9.49 7.15 17.43
N TYR A 351 9.40 8.47 17.68
CA TYR A 351 8.59 9.04 18.77
C TYR A 351 7.55 10.06 18.32
N GLU A 352 7.79 10.69 17.18
CA GLU A 352 6.96 11.77 16.68
C GLU A 352 6.83 11.74 15.15
N ILE A 353 5.71 12.26 14.67
CA ILE A 353 5.50 12.56 13.27
C ILE A 353 5.43 14.07 13.11
N ILE A 354 6.31 14.63 12.28
CA ILE A 354 6.38 16.05 12.02
C ILE A 354 5.78 16.33 10.64
N ILE A 355 4.79 17.21 10.61
CA ILE A 355 4.17 17.66 9.36
C ILE A 355 4.82 18.97 8.93
N TYR A 356 5.36 18.98 7.71
CA TYR A 356 5.90 20.16 7.06
C TYR A 356 5.01 20.60 5.89
N LYS A 357 5.10 21.87 5.51
CA LYS A 357 4.44 22.42 4.33
C LYS A 357 5.47 23.02 3.38
N LEU A 358 5.31 22.70 2.10
CA LEU A 358 6.04 23.37 1.03
C LEU A 358 5.43 24.73 0.75
N ILE A 359 6.27 25.75 0.75
CA ILE A 359 5.89 27.12 0.38
C ILE A 359 6.81 27.60 -0.71
N THR A 360 6.23 27.89 -1.87
CA THR A 360 6.95 28.46 -3.01
C THR A 360 6.60 29.93 -3.16
N LYS A 361 7.62 30.79 -3.17
CA LYS A 361 7.52 32.23 -3.45
C LYS A 361 8.63 32.60 -4.43
N ASN A 362 8.29 33.33 -5.49
CA ASN A 362 9.28 33.81 -6.48
C ASN A 362 10.22 32.69 -7.02
N ASN A 363 9.66 31.51 -7.30
CA ASN A 363 10.39 30.30 -7.73
C ASN A 363 11.37 29.68 -6.71
N GLU A 364 11.48 30.22 -5.50
CA GLU A 364 12.19 29.58 -4.40
C GLU A 364 11.19 28.78 -3.56
N THR A 365 11.51 27.51 -3.31
CA THR A 365 10.70 26.63 -2.46
C THR A 365 11.37 26.49 -1.10
N SER A 366 10.58 26.61 -0.06
CA SER A 366 10.99 26.47 1.34
C SER A 366 10.12 25.45 2.06
N VAL A 367 10.71 24.76 3.03
CA VAL A 367 10.03 23.81 3.90
C VAL A 367 9.80 24.47 5.26
N LEU A 368 8.54 24.50 5.71
CA LEU A 368 8.16 25.02 7.02
C LEU A 368 7.46 23.95 7.87
N LYS A 369 7.91 23.78 9.11
CA LYS A 369 7.24 22.92 10.11
C LYS A 369 5.88 23.51 10.45
N GLN A 370 4.82 22.70 10.35
CA GLN A 370 3.47 23.12 10.73
C GLN A 370 3.13 22.69 12.15
N PHE A 371 3.19 21.39 12.43
CA PHE A 371 2.86 20.82 13.73
C PHE A 371 3.53 19.45 13.91
N VAL A 372 3.46 18.94 15.14
CA VAL A 372 4.02 17.65 15.56
C VAL A 372 2.91 16.79 16.13
N LEU A 373 2.88 15.53 15.74
CA LEU A 373 1.96 14.52 16.25
C LEU A 373 2.76 13.53 17.12
N THR A 374 2.30 13.30 18.34
CA THR A 374 2.96 12.40 19.30
C THR A 374 1.94 11.47 19.96
N LEU A 375 2.39 10.32 20.46
CA LEU A 375 1.50 9.38 21.14
C LEU A 375 0.96 9.93 22.47
N ASN A 376 1.70 10.84 23.11
CA ASN A 376 1.30 11.49 24.36
C ASN A 376 1.19 12.99 24.12
N PRO A 377 0.13 13.47 23.46
CA PRO A 377 -0.06 14.89 23.21
C PRO A 377 -0.24 15.60 24.55
N THR A 378 0.78 16.33 25.00
CA THR A 378 0.62 17.26 26.11
C THR A 378 -0.28 18.41 25.64
N PHE A 379 -1.29 18.75 26.44
CA PHE A 379 -2.15 19.93 26.22
C PHE A 379 -1.37 21.24 26.47
N SER A 380 -0.41 21.54 25.58
CA SER A 380 0.42 22.76 25.50
C SER A 380 1.54 22.46 24.48
N SER A 381 1.75 23.17 23.37
CA SER A 381 1.79 24.62 23.23
C SER A 381 1.54 25.08 21.78
N LEU A 382 0.48 25.89 21.60
CA LEU A 382 0.49 26.99 20.64
C LEU A 382 1.34 28.13 21.24
N ALA A 383 2.66 27.93 21.37
CA ALA A 383 3.65 28.97 21.65
C ALA A 383 5.03 28.32 21.85
N GLU A 384 5.83 28.29 20.79
CA GLU A 384 7.28 28.55 20.88
C GLU A 384 7.80 28.97 19.49
N SER A 385 7.26 30.10 19.04
CA SER A 385 8.02 31.00 18.17
C SER A 385 8.98 31.78 19.05
N ASN A 386 10.26 31.37 19.08
CA ASN A 386 11.46 32.21 19.04
C ASN A 386 12.64 31.55 19.77
N SER A 387 13.73 31.41 19.01
CA SER A 387 15.11 31.26 19.46
C SER A 387 15.43 30.11 20.43
N GLU A 388 15.92 29.01 19.89
CA GLU A 388 17.01 28.28 20.54
C GLU A 388 18.25 28.31 19.66
N GLN A 389 19.27 28.97 20.21
CA GLN A 389 20.61 29.05 19.69
C GLN A 389 21.17 27.64 19.56
N ILE A 390 21.72 27.33 18.38
CA ILE A 390 22.60 26.19 18.15
C ILE A 390 23.78 26.33 19.12
N ASN A 391 23.68 25.66 20.27
CA ASN A 391 24.77 25.55 21.22
C ASN A 391 25.79 24.56 20.65
N THR A 392 26.73 25.07 19.87
CA THR A 392 27.92 24.31 19.45
C THR A 392 28.78 24.03 20.68
N LYS A 393 28.55 22.89 21.35
CA LYS A 393 29.50 22.35 22.34
C LYS A 393 30.75 21.90 21.58
N ARG A 394 31.83 22.69 21.70
CA ARG A 394 33.20 22.26 21.37
C ARG A 394 33.57 21.08 22.27
N VAL A 395 33.64 19.87 21.71
CA VAL A 395 34.25 18.73 22.40
C VAL A 395 35.73 18.71 22.07
N THR A 396 36.56 18.99 23.09
CA THR A 396 38.00 18.83 23.05
C THR A 396 38.36 17.34 23.07
N SER A 397 39.24 16.95 22.15
CA SER A 397 39.74 15.59 22.03
C SER A 397 40.42 15.10 23.30
N SER A 398 39.94 14.01 23.89
CA SER A 398 40.76 13.17 24.75
C SER A 398 40.62 11.72 24.32
N ARG A 399 41.73 11.17 23.81
CA ARG A 399 41.84 9.77 23.41
C ARG A 399 41.83 8.91 24.67
N LYS A 400 40.75 8.17 24.89
CA LYS A 400 40.75 6.96 25.72
C LYS A 400 40.00 5.87 24.96
N CYS A 401 40.73 4.84 24.55
CA CYS A 401 40.14 3.62 24.02
C CYS A 401 39.39 2.94 25.16
N ALA A 402 38.05 2.99 25.13
CA ALA A 402 37.19 2.21 25.98
C ALA A 402 36.79 0.92 25.26
N HIS A 403 36.96 -0.18 25.98
CA HIS A 403 36.69 -1.54 25.58
C HIS A 403 35.24 -1.73 25.11
N ASN A 404 35.04 -2.53 24.06
CA ASN A 404 33.73 -2.84 23.42
C ASN A 404 32.63 -3.17 24.45
N LYS A 405 31.76 -2.19 24.74
CA LYS A 405 30.39 -2.45 25.20
C LYS A 405 29.56 -2.88 24.00
N ARG A 406 28.67 -3.84 24.20
CA ARG A 406 27.82 -4.43 23.16
C ARG A 406 26.94 -3.34 22.56
N TYR A 407 26.95 -3.21 21.23
CA TYR A 407 26.23 -2.21 20.44
C TYR A 407 24.68 -2.24 20.54
N TYR A 408 24.09 -3.10 21.37
CA TYR A 408 22.64 -3.31 21.46
C TYR A 408 22.02 -2.89 22.80
N GLU A 409 22.80 -2.45 23.79
CA GLU A 409 22.28 -2.14 25.13
C GLU A 409 21.81 -0.68 25.30
N ASP A 410 22.11 0.22 24.35
CA ASP A 410 21.81 1.67 24.43
C ASP A 410 20.81 2.16 23.35
N MET A 411 20.20 1.27 22.56
CA MET A 411 19.21 1.69 21.55
C MET A 411 17.82 1.79 22.19
N ASP A 412 17.15 2.91 22.00
CA ASP A 412 15.81 3.10 22.52
C ASP A 412 14.76 2.41 21.64
N GLU A 413 13.70 1.92 22.28
CA GLU A 413 12.58 1.25 21.59
C GLU A 413 11.69 2.25 20.84
N ARG A 414 11.33 1.90 19.61
CA ARG A 414 10.40 2.66 18.76
C ARG A 414 8.98 2.62 19.33
N LEU A 415 8.35 3.79 19.45
CA LEU A 415 6.99 3.89 20.00
C LEU A 415 5.91 3.97 18.94
N ILE A 416 6.18 4.69 17.84
CA ILE A 416 5.25 4.80 16.70
C ILE A 416 5.52 3.63 15.76
N LEU A 417 4.52 2.77 15.57
CA LEU A 417 4.66 1.49 14.87
C LEU A 417 3.96 1.47 13.50
N ALA A 418 2.90 2.26 13.33
CA ALA A 418 2.22 2.43 12.06
C ALA A 418 1.39 3.71 12.08
N ASP A 419 1.12 4.25 10.90
CA ASP A 419 0.25 5.40 10.67
C ASP A 419 -0.71 5.12 9.52
N ASP A 420 -1.80 5.88 9.47
CA ASP A 420 -2.75 5.84 8.35
C ASP A 420 -3.49 7.17 8.21
N PHE A 421 -3.78 7.56 6.96
CA PHE A 421 -4.54 8.77 6.65
C PHE A 421 -5.86 8.39 5.97
N GLU A 422 -6.96 8.67 6.66
CA GLU A 422 -8.32 8.46 6.16
C GLU A 422 -8.83 9.77 5.54
N ASN A 423 -9.07 9.75 4.23
CA ASN A 423 -9.31 10.94 3.43
C ASN A 423 -10.75 11.48 3.55
N GLU A 424 -11.75 10.65 3.86
CA GLU A 424 -13.15 11.08 3.89
C GLU A 424 -13.49 11.89 5.14
N LEU A 425 -12.91 11.50 6.28
CA LEU A 425 -13.03 12.22 7.55
C LEU A 425 -11.89 13.22 7.75
N ASN A 426 -10.84 13.16 6.92
CA ASN A 426 -9.63 13.97 7.00
C ASN A 426 -8.92 13.78 8.35
N ILE A 427 -8.69 12.52 8.72
CA ILE A 427 -8.12 12.12 10.00
C ILE A 427 -6.81 11.39 9.77
N PHE A 428 -5.78 11.80 10.51
CA PHE A 428 -4.48 11.14 10.55
C PHE A 428 -4.39 10.31 11.84
N SER A 429 -4.20 9.00 11.71
CA SER A 429 -4.18 8.07 12.84
C SER A 429 -2.80 7.49 13.05
N ILE A 430 -2.39 7.35 14.31
CA ILE A 430 -1.11 6.77 14.72
C ILE A 430 -1.38 5.58 15.62
N LEU A 431 -0.76 4.44 15.31
CA LEU A 431 -0.66 3.28 16.18
C LEU A 431 0.70 3.30 16.87
N GLY A 432 0.70 3.18 18.18
CA GLY A 432 1.94 3.04 18.94
C GLY A 432 1.74 2.43 20.30
N MET A 433 2.79 2.42 21.10
CA MET A 433 2.79 1.83 22.44
C MET A 433 3.21 2.83 23.52
N ASN A 434 2.67 2.64 24.72
CA ASN A 434 3.13 3.36 25.90
C ASN A 434 4.51 2.85 26.35
N GLN A 435 5.46 3.76 26.60
CA GLN A 435 6.83 3.45 27.01
C GLN A 435 6.90 2.45 28.17
N ASP A 436 6.19 2.72 29.26
CA ASP A 436 6.29 1.91 30.49
C ASP A 436 5.52 0.59 30.40
N SER A 437 4.31 0.63 29.86
CA SER A 437 3.35 -0.47 29.99
C SER A 437 3.32 -1.40 28.78
N LYS A 438 3.86 -0.93 27.64
CA LYS A 438 3.80 -1.55 26.30
C LYS A 438 2.38 -1.80 25.79
N TYR A 439 1.35 -1.30 26.48
CA TYR A 439 -0.01 -1.36 25.97
C TYR A 439 -0.12 -0.48 24.74
N GLY A 440 -0.76 -1.04 23.71
CA GLY A 440 -0.98 -0.32 22.46
C GLY A 440 -1.97 0.82 22.64
N LYS A 441 -1.88 1.80 21.75
CA LYS A 441 -2.72 2.99 21.74
C LYS A 441 -2.88 3.46 20.29
N ILE A 442 -4.09 3.88 19.94
CA ILE A 442 -4.36 4.60 18.70
C ILE A 442 -4.65 6.06 19.05
N VAL A 443 -4.00 6.98 18.37
CA VAL A 443 -4.22 8.42 18.53
C VAL A 443 -4.62 9.01 17.20
N MET A 444 -5.72 9.75 17.18
CA MET A 444 -6.34 10.31 15.99
C MET A 444 -6.19 11.83 16.02
N PHE A 445 -5.69 12.39 14.93
CA PHE A 445 -5.48 13.82 14.76
C PHE A 445 -6.31 14.34 13.59
N ASP A 446 -6.78 15.56 13.75
CA ASP A 446 -7.36 16.31 12.64
C ASP A 446 -6.23 16.64 11.67
N ASN A 447 -6.32 16.14 10.43
CA ASN A 447 -5.20 16.21 9.50
C ASN A 447 -4.84 17.66 9.15
N GLU A 448 -5.79 18.60 9.14
CA GLU A 448 -5.51 20.00 8.79
C GLU A 448 -4.85 20.76 9.94
N SER A 449 -5.36 20.59 11.15
CA SER A 449 -4.91 21.39 12.31
C SER A 449 -3.87 20.70 13.19
N GLY A 450 -3.71 19.38 13.07
CA GLY A 450 -2.86 18.58 13.97
C GLY A 450 -3.44 18.42 15.38
N ASN A 451 -4.66 18.88 15.62
CA ASN A 451 -5.30 18.78 16.92
C ASN A 451 -5.73 17.34 17.21
N LEU A 452 -5.57 16.91 18.47
CA LEU A 452 -6.08 15.64 18.94
C LEU A 452 -7.61 15.57 18.77
N VAL A 453 -8.08 14.56 18.07
CA VAL A 453 -9.50 14.24 17.89
C VAL A 453 -9.93 13.21 18.92
N LYS A 454 -9.17 12.11 19.05
CA LYS A 454 -9.53 11.00 19.93
C LYS A 454 -8.32 10.12 20.23
N GLU A 455 -8.36 9.52 21.42
CA GLU A 455 -7.43 8.50 21.87
C GLU A 455 -8.17 7.20 22.18
N VAL A 456 -7.56 6.07 21.83
CA VAL A 456 -8.09 4.72 22.07
C VAL A 456 -7.00 3.84 22.64
N GLU A 457 -7.12 3.48 23.92
CA GLU A 457 -6.24 2.49 24.53
C GLU A 457 -6.58 1.06 24.08
N LEU A 458 -5.56 0.34 23.62
CA LEU A 458 -5.68 -1.06 23.25
C LEU A 458 -5.48 -1.94 24.49
N LYS A 459 -6.31 -2.97 24.63
CA LYS A 459 -6.27 -3.90 25.78
C LYS A 459 -5.26 -5.03 25.60
N PHE A 460 -4.24 -4.83 24.78
CA PHE A 460 -3.15 -5.76 24.55
C PHE A 460 -1.86 -5.00 24.28
N LYS A 461 -0.74 -5.71 24.43
CA LYS A 461 0.59 -5.14 24.26
C LYS A 461 1.05 -5.19 22.81
N LEU A 462 1.84 -4.21 22.43
CA LEU A 462 2.56 -4.17 21.16
C LEU A 462 4.06 -4.33 21.44
N TYR A 463 4.78 -4.68 20.39
CA TYR A 463 6.20 -5.04 20.40
C TYR A 463 6.82 -4.51 19.10
N GLU A 464 7.95 -3.83 19.19
CA GLU A 464 8.65 -3.21 18.04
C GLU A 464 9.05 -4.25 16.99
N GLU A 465 9.33 -5.49 17.40
CA GLU A 465 9.82 -6.54 16.50
C GLU A 465 8.74 -7.16 15.60
N CYS A 466 7.48 -6.71 15.72
CA CYS A 466 6.37 -7.18 14.89
C CYS A 466 6.06 -6.17 13.78
N ASP A 467 5.67 -6.67 12.61
CA ASP A 467 5.21 -5.79 11.52
C ASP A 467 3.74 -5.42 11.77
N TYR A 468 3.41 -4.12 11.78
CA TYR A 468 2.05 -3.61 11.93
C TYR A 468 1.55 -2.95 10.65
N THR A 469 0.26 -3.14 10.37
CA THR A 469 -0.49 -2.34 9.41
C THR A 469 -1.70 -1.79 10.11
N LEU A 470 -1.83 -0.45 10.12
CA LEU A 470 -3.00 0.27 10.58
C LEU A 470 -3.83 0.65 9.37
N ILE A 471 -5.14 0.42 9.43
CA ILE A 471 -6.09 0.86 8.41
C ILE A 471 -7.30 1.44 9.12
N MET A 472 -7.64 2.69 8.80
CA MET A 472 -8.84 3.38 9.23
C MET A 472 -9.78 3.49 8.03
N ASP A 473 -10.97 2.93 8.19
CA ASP A 473 -12.04 2.98 7.19
C ASP A 473 -13.27 3.54 7.89
N VAL A 474 -13.44 4.86 7.81
CA VAL A 474 -14.53 5.64 8.39
C VAL A 474 -14.77 5.36 9.89
N ASP A 475 -15.65 4.41 10.25
CA ASP A 475 -16.03 4.07 11.63
C ASP A 475 -15.31 2.82 12.18
N THR A 476 -14.33 2.31 11.44
CA THR A 476 -13.64 1.05 11.71
C THR A 476 -12.12 1.23 11.69
N PHE A 477 -11.43 0.59 12.64
CA PHE A 477 -9.98 0.37 12.58
C PHE A 477 -9.67 -1.10 12.39
N ILE A 478 -8.71 -1.40 11.54
CA ILE A 478 -8.12 -2.72 11.36
C ILE A 478 -6.65 -2.62 11.69
N ILE A 479 -6.21 -3.48 12.60
CA ILE A 479 -4.80 -3.69 12.90
C ILE A 479 -4.44 -5.09 12.43
N ILE A 480 -3.54 -5.18 11.47
CA ILE A 480 -2.91 -6.44 11.06
C ILE A 480 -1.53 -6.47 11.69
N VAL A 481 -1.22 -7.60 12.34
CA VAL A 481 0.05 -7.84 13.02
C VAL A 481 0.66 -9.10 12.44
N LYS A 482 1.91 -9.02 12.00
CA LYS A 482 2.71 -10.19 11.67
C LYS A 482 3.79 -10.34 12.74
N ASP A 483 3.69 -11.42 13.50
CA ASP A 483 4.65 -11.70 14.58
C ASP A 483 5.99 -12.22 14.02
N VAL A 484 7.01 -12.22 14.87
CA VAL A 484 8.35 -12.77 14.56
C VAL A 484 8.34 -14.26 14.17
N SER A 485 7.25 -14.98 14.47
CA SER A 485 7.05 -16.38 14.10
C SER A 485 6.31 -16.55 12.76
N ASN A 486 6.10 -15.45 12.01
CA ASN A 486 5.31 -15.39 10.77
C ASN A 486 3.84 -15.82 10.94
N ASN A 487 3.28 -15.73 12.15
CA ASN A 487 1.84 -15.80 12.33
C ASN A 487 1.24 -14.40 12.15
N TRP A 488 0.03 -14.42 11.60
CA TRP A 488 -0.74 -13.23 11.32
C TRP A 488 -1.88 -13.14 12.33
N CYS A 489 -2.10 -11.94 12.84
CA CYS A 489 -3.22 -11.61 13.69
C CYS A 489 -3.91 -10.38 13.13
N VAL A 490 -5.24 -10.38 13.16
CA VAL A 490 -6.05 -9.22 12.77
C VAL A 490 -6.97 -8.85 13.91
N HIS A 491 -7.09 -7.55 14.15
CA HIS A 491 -7.97 -6.96 15.15
C HIS A 491 -8.84 -5.91 14.49
N VAL A 492 -10.16 -6.06 14.59
CA VAL A 492 -11.12 -5.10 14.06
C VAL A 492 -11.77 -4.40 15.23
N PHE A 493 -11.75 -3.07 15.18
CA PHE A 493 -12.35 -2.17 16.15
C PHE A 493 -13.40 -1.33 15.46
N ARG A 494 -14.47 -1.03 16.19
CA ARG A 494 -15.55 -0.21 15.67
C ARG A 494 -15.95 0.88 16.64
N LEU A 495 -16.27 2.05 16.10
CA LEU A 495 -16.84 3.15 16.84
C LEU A 495 -18.16 2.73 17.49
N THR A 496 -18.22 2.78 18.82
CA THR A 496 -19.38 2.32 19.60
C THR A 496 -19.67 3.30 20.73
N LYS A 497 -20.95 3.56 21.02
CA LYS A 497 -21.35 4.27 22.24
C LYS A 497 -21.01 3.46 23.49
N ILE A 498 -20.54 4.13 24.52
CA ILE A 498 -20.12 3.49 25.77
C ILE A 498 -21.28 2.74 26.43
N ASP A 499 -22.49 3.31 26.43
CA ASP A 499 -23.68 2.78 27.11
C ASP A 499 -24.26 1.53 26.43
N GLU A 500 -24.38 1.53 25.09
CA GLU A 500 -24.87 0.40 24.30
C GLU A 500 -24.03 -0.88 24.50
N PHE A 501 -22.73 -0.71 24.78
CA PHE A 501 -21.85 -1.83 25.07
C PHE A 501 -22.09 -2.44 26.46
N PHE A 502 -22.41 -1.64 27.48
CA PHE A 502 -22.70 -2.19 28.80
C PHE A 502 -23.97 -3.05 28.76
N GLU A 503 -24.97 -2.65 27.98
CA GLU A 503 -26.15 -3.47 27.71
C GLU A 503 -25.81 -4.76 26.93
N PHE A 504 -24.95 -4.68 25.91
CA PHE A 504 -24.46 -5.85 25.18
C PHE A 504 -23.66 -6.83 26.06
N LEU A 505 -22.80 -6.33 26.95
CA LEU A 505 -22.07 -7.18 27.90
C LEU A 505 -23.00 -7.83 28.94
N GLN A 506 -24.02 -7.11 29.41
CA GLN A 506 -25.00 -7.66 30.33
C GLN A 506 -25.85 -8.75 29.66
N THR A 507 -26.23 -8.58 28.40
CA THR A 507 -26.95 -9.62 27.64
C THR A 507 -26.08 -10.84 27.36
N ARG A 508 -24.78 -10.68 27.03
CA ARG A 508 -23.83 -11.81 26.91
C ARG A 508 -23.54 -12.53 28.23
N LYS A 509 -23.45 -11.81 29.35
CA LYS A 509 -23.31 -12.44 30.69
C LYS A 509 -24.59 -13.18 31.10
N LYS A 510 -25.77 -12.64 30.77
CA LYS A 510 -27.07 -13.32 30.97
C LYS A 510 -27.18 -14.57 30.10
N SER A 511 -26.78 -14.53 28.82
CA SER A 511 -26.82 -15.71 27.94
C SER A 511 -25.82 -16.80 28.34
N ARG A 512 -24.61 -16.43 28.80
CA ARG A 512 -23.66 -17.40 29.40
C ARG A 512 -24.19 -18.01 30.70
N LYS A 513 -24.83 -17.23 31.58
CA LYS A 513 -25.48 -17.77 32.80
C LYS A 513 -26.67 -18.68 32.47
N ARG A 514 -27.43 -18.37 31.40
CA ARG A 514 -28.55 -19.21 30.94
C ARG A 514 -28.07 -20.56 30.39
N ARG A 515 -27.01 -20.55 29.56
CA ARG A 515 -26.35 -21.77 29.08
C ARG A 515 -25.75 -22.62 30.20
N PHE A 516 -25.19 -22.00 31.23
CA PHE A 516 -24.64 -22.72 32.38
C PHE A 516 -25.74 -23.32 33.28
N ARG A 517 -26.92 -22.67 33.38
CA ARG A 517 -28.10 -23.24 34.05
C ARG A 517 -28.74 -24.37 33.25
N GLU A 518 -28.94 -24.21 31.95
CA GLU A 518 -29.48 -25.29 31.09
C GLU A 518 -28.58 -26.55 31.09
N VAL A 519 -27.26 -26.38 31.18
CA VAL A 519 -26.33 -27.50 31.33
C VAL A 519 -26.41 -28.12 32.73
N MET A 520 -26.56 -27.32 33.79
CA MET A 520 -26.72 -27.85 35.16
C MET A 520 -28.08 -28.53 35.39
N ASP A 521 -29.15 -28.00 34.83
CA ASP A 521 -30.49 -28.59 34.90
C ASP A 521 -30.53 -29.92 34.13
N SER A 522 -29.83 -30.03 32.98
CA SER A 522 -29.68 -31.29 32.24
C SER A 522 -28.83 -32.36 32.95
N VAL A 523 -28.02 -31.96 33.93
CA VAL A 523 -27.20 -32.87 34.76
C VAL A 523 -27.96 -33.29 36.03
N CYS A 524 -28.92 -32.49 36.49
CA CYS A 524 -29.77 -32.81 37.65
C CYS A 524 -30.99 -33.67 37.28
N ASP A 525 -31.47 -33.63 36.04
CA ASP A 525 -32.56 -34.50 35.53
C ASP A 525 -32.09 -35.90 35.11
N GLY A 526 -30.79 -36.23 35.33
CA GLY A 526 -30.17 -37.50 34.97
C GLY A 526 -29.57 -38.29 36.14
N LEU A 527 -29.91 -37.96 37.39
CA LEU A 527 -29.52 -38.70 38.60
C LEU A 527 -30.73 -39.25 39.35
#